data_AF-A0A1G3UFE4-F1
#
_entry.id   AF-A0A1G3UFE4-F1
#
_cell.length_a   1.000
_cell.length_b   1.000
_cell.length_c   1.000
_cell.angle_alpha   90.00
_cell.angle_beta   90.00
_cell.angle_gamma   90.00
#
_symmetry.space_group_name_H-M   'P 1'
#
loop_
_entity.id
_entity.type
_entity.pdbx_description
1 polymer ?
#
loop_
_entity_poly.entity_id
_entity_poly.type
_entity_poly.pdbx_seq_one_letter_code
_entity_poly.pdbx_strand_id
1 'polypeptide(L)'
;MKKATLQKRVQIANDIMYYIYTHIDTNIAMDELSEDLKISKFHMHRIFKDLFGKNIYESIKSIRLQKASNLLLTNKYSTISDVANICGYNSQTSFLRVFKERFSMTPKEWKNGGYKKFSQHIIEQSPKAKKSTAKFDHLKPTIVKMPLIESYYIRHSGYNALISSTWQKLQTWVFSNNITEYKQIALFHDNPTITPLSECQYVACIVVDKGIKVKSDRLPKFNIAEGIYAKFDLVGEQGDMLKFMQWAYHEWLPKSEYETTTKPPYVVYRKNNYLSDDNEFDISFYLSIKF
;
A
#
# COMPACT_ATOMS: atom_id res chain seq x y z
N MET A 1 -18.45 16.08 16.20
CA MET A 1 -17.04 16.49 16.41
C MET A 1 -16.77 17.75 15.58
N LYS A 2 -16.12 18.79 16.14
CA LYS A 2 -15.79 20.01 15.39
C LYS A 2 -14.82 19.69 14.23
N LYS A 3 -14.98 20.35 13.07
CA LYS A 3 -14.16 20.11 11.86
C LYS A 3 -12.64 20.20 12.14
N ALA A 4 -12.21 21.21 12.89
CA ALA A 4 -10.81 21.40 13.26
C ALA A 4 -10.24 20.24 14.10
N THR A 5 -11.05 19.66 15.01
CA THR A 5 -10.64 18.50 15.81
C THR A 5 -10.44 17.27 14.93
N LEU A 6 -11.32 17.04 13.95
CA LEU A 6 -11.17 15.94 12.99
C LEU A 6 -9.89 16.10 12.16
N GLN A 7 -9.66 17.28 11.59
CA GLN A 7 -8.46 17.55 10.79
C GLN A 7 -7.18 17.31 11.59
N LYS A 8 -7.11 17.80 12.84
CA LYS A 8 -5.96 17.55 13.72
C LYS A 8 -5.74 16.05 13.99
N ARG A 9 -6.81 15.29 14.24
CA ARG A 9 -6.71 13.83 14.45
C ARG A 9 -6.21 13.11 13.19
N VAL A 10 -6.68 13.53 12.01
CA VAL A 10 -6.23 12.95 10.74
C VAL A 10 -4.75 13.22 10.50
N GLN A 11 -4.30 14.46 10.75
CA GLN A 11 -2.88 14.82 10.64
C GLN A 11 -2.02 13.95 11.56
N ILE A 12 -2.36 13.90 12.86
CA ILE A 12 -1.66 13.07 13.85
C ILE A 12 -1.55 11.62 13.39
N ALA A 13 -2.65 11.02 12.93
CA ALA A 13 -2.64 9.64 12.48
C ALA A 13 -1.75 9.43 11.23
N ASN A 14 -1.77 10.36 10.28
CA ASN A 14 -0.89 10.32 9.11
C ASN A 14 0.58 10.46 9.52
N ASP A 15 0.90 11.35 10.46
CA ASP A 15 2.26 11.54 10.97
C ASP A 15 2.77 10.28 11.67
N ILE A 16 1.92 9.61 12.47
CA ILE A 16 2.24 8.32 13.09
C ILE A 16 2.53 7.27 12.01
N MET A 17 1.69 7.16 10.97
CA MET A 17 1.92 6.20 9.89
C MET A 17 3.21 6.50 9.12
N TYR A 18 3.51 7.77 8.86
CA TYR A 18 4.75 8.19 8.22
C TYR A 18 5.98 7.82 9.07
N TYR A 19 5.92 8.07 10.38
CA TYR A 19 6.96 7.68 11.32
C TYR A 19 7.18 6.16 11.34
N ILE A 20 6.08 5.37 11.35
CA ILE A 20 6.14 3.91 11.27
C ILE A 20 6.86 3.45 10.00
N TYR A 21 6.51 3.99 8.82
CA TYR A 21 7.16 3.61 7.57
C TYR A 21 8.65 3.97 7.54
N THR A 22 9.03 5.08 8.18
CA THR A 22 10.41 5.58 8.21
C THR A 22 11.30 4.76 9.15
N HIS A 23 10.75 4.26 10.27
CA HIS A 23 11.47 3.54 11.32
C HIS A 23 11.11 2.05 11.38
N ILE A 24 10.52 1.49 10.32
CA ILE A 24 9.92 0.15 10.35
C ILE A 24 10.93 -0.96 10.68
N ASP A 25 12.19 -0.71 10.34
CA ASP A 25 13.31 -1.65 10.47
C ASP A 25 14.01 -1.57 11.84
N THR A 26 13.74 -0.52 12.61
CA THR A 26 14.35 -0.27 13.92
C THR A 26 13.35 -0.48 15.04
N ASN A 27 13.79 -0.34 16.29
CA ASN A 27 12.85 -0.24 17.39
C ASN A 27 12.03 1.06 17.24
N ILE A 28 10.70 0.96 17.26
CA ILE A 28 9.82 2.12 17.10
C ILE A 28 9.44 2.60 18.51
N ALA A 29 10.05 3.71 18.94
CA ALA A 29 9.83 4.28 20.25
C ALA A 29 8.50 5.05 20.31
N MET A 30 7.42 4.36 20.70
CA MET A 30 6.09 4.97 20.85
C MET A 30 6.07 6.13 21.86
N ASP A 31 7.00 6.07 22.82
CA ASP A 31 7.15 7.05 23.89
C ASP A 31 7.63 8.38 23.30
N GLU A 32 8.74 8.34 22.58
CA GLU A 32 9.31 9.49 21.85
C GLU A 32 8.28 10.08 20.87
N LEU A 33 7.62 9.24 20.07
CA LEU A 33 6.59 9.71 19.14
C LEU A 33 5.42 10.42 19.84
N SER A 34 5.03 9.94 21.02
CA SER A 34 3.94 10.57 21.79
C SER A 34 4.35 11.92 22.38
N GLU A 35 5.61 12.06 22.81
CA GLU A 35 6.20 13.30 23.31
C GLU A 35 6.33 14.33 22.20
N ASP A 36 6.85 13.95 21.03
CA ASP A 36 6.99 14.80 19.84
C ASP A 36 5.63 15.35 19.38
N LEU A 37 4.60 14.49 19.37
CA LEU A 37 3.24 14.87 19.01
C LEU A 37 2.49 15.61 20.12
N LYS A 38 3.07 15.73 21.32
CA LYS A 38 2.50 16.35 22.53
C LYS A 38 1.11 15.79 22.88
N ILE A 39 0.97 14.45 22.82
CA ILE A 39 -0.27 13.73 23.17
C ILE A 39 0.04 12.51 24.02
N SER A 40 -0.91 12.08 24.86
CA SER A 40 -0.72 10.83 25.60
C SER A 40 -0.73 9.62 24.66
N LYS A 41 0.04 8.57 25.01
CA LYS A 41 0.05 7.29 24.27
C LYS A 41 -1.36 6.72 24.07
N PHE A 42 -2.20 6.79 25.11
CA PHE A 42 -3.59 6.34 25.01
C PHE A 42 -4.35 7.11 23.92
N HIS A 43 -4.19 8.44 23.88
CA HIS A 43 -4.83 9.25 22.85
C HIS A 43 -4.29 8.94 21.44
N MET A 44 -2.97 8.76 21.32
CA MET A 44 -2.27 8.38 20.09
C MET A 44 -2.80 7.07 19.52
N HIS A 45 -2.85 6.00 20.33
CA HIS A 45 -3.38 4.70 19.93
C HIS A 45 -4.85 4.78 19.52
N ARG A 46 -5.67 5.54 20.25
CA ARG A 46 -7.09 5.72 19.92
C ARG A 46 -7.26 6.44 18.58
N ILE A 47 -6.58 7.57 18.38
CA ILE A 47 -6.64 8.33 17.11
C ILE A 47 -6.24 7.45 15.92
N PHE A 48 -5.14 6.71 16.08
CA PHE A 48 -4.66 5.85 15.01
C PHE A 48 -5.66 4.75 14.67
N LYS A 49 -6.19 4.04 15.68
CA LYS A 49 -7.19 2.99 15.48
C LYS A 49 -8.48 3.53 14.84
N ASP A 50 -8.94 4.69 15.27
CA ASP A 50 -10.14 5.33 14.72
C ASP A 50 -9.97 5.64 13.22
N LEU A 51 -8.75 6.01 12.76
CA LEU A 51 -8.51 6.36 11.37
C LEU A 51 -8.14 5.15 10.48
N PHE A 52 -7.33 4.22 11.00
CA PHE A 52 -6.79 3.10 10.23
C PHE A 52 -7.52 1.78 10.45
N GLY A 53 -8.48 1.72 11.38
CA GLY A 53 -9.24 0.51 11.72
C GLY A 53 -8.46 -0.55 12.51
N LYS A 54 -7.13 -0.49 12.47
CA LYS A 54 -6.19 -1.37 13.19
C LYS A 54 -5.31 -0.57 14.14
N ASN A 55 -4.83 -1.21 15.20
CA ASN A 55 -3.94 -0.52 16.13
C ASN A 55 -2.51 -0.37 15.55
N ILE A 56 -1.70 0.46 16.20
CA ILE A 56 -0.33 0.76 15.76
C ILE A 56 0.53 -0.50 15.67
N TYR A 57 0.50 -1.37 16.68
CA TYR A 57 1.29 -2.61 16.72
C TYR A 57 0.87 -3.61 15.64
N GLU A 58 -0.43 -3.72 15.35
CA GLU A 58 -0.94 -4.52 14.24
C GLU A 58 -0.43 -4.01 12.90
N SER A 59 -0.38 -2.68 12.71
CA SER A 59 0.15 -2.06 11.50
C SER A 59 1.65 -2.34 11.33
N ILE A 60 2.43 -2.16 12.40
CA ILE A 60 3.88 -2.46 12.40
C ILE A 60 4.11 -3.93 12.06
N LYS A 61 3.40 -4.85 12.74
CA LYS A 61 3.49 -6.29 12.48
C LYS A 61 3.17 -6.61 11.01
N SER A 62 2.09 -6.05 10.48
CA SER A 62 1.64 -6.25 9.10
C SER A 62 2.67 -5.75 8.08
N ILE A 63 3.21 -4.55 8.23
CA ILE A 63 4.22 -3.98 7.32
C ILE A 63 5.52 -4.80 7.39
N ARG A 64 5.98 -5.19 8.60
CA ARG A 64 7.18 -6.02 8.78
C ARG A 64 7.03 -7.40 8.14
N LEU A 65 5.88 -8.05 8.31
CA LEU A 65 5.60 -9.35 7.70
C LEU A 65 5.51 -9.26 6.18
N GLN A 66 4.92 -8.19 5.64
CA GLN A 66 4.94 -7.93 4.19
C GLN A 66 6.38 -7.77 3.69
N LYS A 67 7.20 -6.95 4.36
CA LYS A 67 8.63 -6.80 4.04
C LYS A 67 9.36 -8.15 4.08
N ALA A 68 9.16 -8.93 5.14
CA ALA A 68 9.79 -10.25 5.30
C ALA A 68 9.40 -11.21 4.18
N SER A 69 8.10 -11.24 3.83
CA SER A 69 7.60 -12.11 2.77
C SER A 69 8.23 -11.82 1.40
N ASN A 70 8.53 -10.55 1.10
CA ASN A 70 9.20 -10.15 -0.13
C ASN A 70 10.70 -10.47 -0.06
N LEU A 71 11.38 -10.14 1.05
CA LEU A 71 12.80 -10.42 1.25
C LEU A 71 13.13 -11.92 1.17
N LEU A 72 12.25 -12.80 1.66
CA LEU A 72 12.43 -14.24 1.52
C LEU A 72 12.48 -14.72 0.06
N LEU A 73 11.94 -13.93 -0.88
CA LEU A 73 11.92 -14.25 -2.31
C LEU A 73 13.04 -13.56 -3.08
N THR A 74 13.38 -12.32 -2.72
CA THR A 74 14.38 -11.52 -3.43
C THR A 74 15.80 -11.72 -2.89
N ASN A 75 15.94 -11.90 -1.57
CA ASN A 75 17.23 -12.06 -0.92
C ASN A 75 17.59 -13.54 -0.74
N LYS A 76 18.13 -14.14 -1.79
CA LYS A 76 18.40 -15.59 -1.85
C LYS A 76 19.45 -16.04 -0.84
N TYR A 77 20.41 -15.18 -0.51
CA TYR A 77 21.57 -15.49 0.33
C TYR A 77 21.33 -15.27 1.82
N SER A 78 20.39 -14.40 2.19
CA SER A 78 20.03 -14.21 3.60
C SER A 78 19.44 -15.47 4.23
N THR A 79 19.85 -15.73 5.47
CA THR A 79 19.21 -16.71 6.33
C THR A 79 17.85 -16.20 6.81
N ILE A 80 17.02 -17.09 7.36
CA ILE A 80 15.74 -16.69 7.97
C ILE A 80 15.98 -15.74 9.16
N SER A 81 17.09 -15.91 9.87
CA SER A 81 17.49 -15.03 10.98
C SER A 81 17.85 -13.64 10.49
N ASP A 82 18.60 -13.54 9.39
CA ASP A 82 18.97 -12.25 8.78
C ASP A 82 17.73 -11.48 8.33
N VAL A 83 16.79 -12.16 7.66
CA VAL A 83 15.52 -11.54 7.25
C VAL A 83 14.71 -11.06 8.46
N ALA A 84 14.66 -11.84 9.55
CA ALA A 84 13.99 -11.43 10.77
C ALA A 84 14.60 -10.14 11.35
N ASN A 85 15.93 -10.07 11.42
CA ASN A 85 16.66 -8.90 11.92
C ASN A 85 16.44 -7.66 11.02
N ILE A 86 16.54 -7.82 9.69
CA ILE A 86 16.29 -6.74 8.70
C ILE A 86 14.86 -6.20 8.78
N CYS A 87 13.91 -7.03 9.22
CA CYS A 87 12.52 -6.65 9.45
C CYS A 87 12.25 -6.11 10.87
N GLY A 88 13.28 -5.89 11.69
CA GLY A 88 13.14 -5.31 13.04
C GLY A 88 12.64 -6.29 14.11
N TYR A 89 12.81 -7.60 13.92
CA TYR A 89 12.53 -8.60 14.95
C TYR A 89 13.79 -8.96 15.73
N ASN A 90 13.76 -8.75 17.04
CA ASN A 90 14.88 -9.08 17.94
C ASN A 90 14.99 -10.58 18.28
N SER A 91 14.04 -11.39 17.85
CA SER A 91 13.99 -12.83 18.16
C SER A 91 13.47 -13.61 16.97
N GLN A 92 14.29 -14.53 16.48
CA GLN A 92 13.89 -15.46 15.42
C GLN A 92 12.66 -16.29 15.83
N THR A 93 12.58 -16.75 17.08
CA THR A 93 11.41 -17.50 17.58
C THR A 93 10.12 -16.68 17.51
N SER A 94 10.20 -15.40 17.91
CA SER A 94 9.05 -14.49 17.80
C SER A 94 8.63 -14.30 16.34
N PHE A 95 9.59 -14.06 15.45
CA PHE A 95 9.36 -13.91 14.01
C PHE A 95 8.71 -15.17 13.42
N LEU A 96 9.26 -16.36 13.66
CA LEU A 96 8.72 -17.63 13.16
C LEU A 96 7.26 -17.82 13.58
N ARG A 97 6.93 -17.51 14.83
CA ARG A 97 5.57 -17.63 15.37
C ARG A 97 4.61 -16.69 14.64
N VAL A 98 4.92 -15.39 14.56
CA VAL A 98 4.01 -14.42 13.93
C VAL A 98 3.92 -14.59 12.41
N PHE A 99 4.99 -15.08 11.76
CA PHE A 99 4.98 -15.38 10.34
C PHE A 99 4.05 -16.57 10.06
N LYS A 100 4.16 -17.64 10.85
CA LYS A 100 3.27 -18.81 10.74
C LYS A 100 1.82 -18.46 11.07
N GLU A 101 1.58 -17.58 12.04
CA GLU A 101 0.25 -17.07 12.37
C GLU A 101 -0.38 -16.31 11.19
N ARG A 102 0.39 -15.49 10.47
CA ARG A 102 -0.13 -14.70 9.34
C ARG A 102 -0.30 -15.51 8.05
N PHE A 103 0.66 -16.37 7.73
CA PHE A 103 0.73 -17.04 6.42
C PHE A 103 0.40 -18.54 6.48
N SER A 104 0.07 -19.07 7.66
CA SER A 104 -0.21 -20.49 7.92
C SER A 104 0.93 -21.44 7.51
N MET A 105 2.15 -20.92 7.34
CA MET A 105 3.35 -21.65 6.95
C MET A 105 4.61 -20.98 7.51
N THR A 106 5.70 -21.73 7.59
CA THR A 106 7.00 -21.23 8.03
C THR A 106 7.69 -20.39 6.94
N PRO A 107 8.63 -19.51 7.29
CA PRO A 107 9.45 -18.80 6.31
C PRO A 107 10.22 -19.71 5.34
N LYS A 108 10.60 -20.91 5.80
CA LYS A 108 11.28 -21.92 4.95
C LYS A 108 10.34 -22.46 3.88
N GLU A 109 9.11 -22.82 4.25
CA GLU A 109 8.07 -23.25 3.30
C GLU A 109 7.71 -22.12 2.34
N TRP A 110 7.65 -20.87 2.84
CA TRP A 110 7.47 -19.70 2.00
C TRP A 110 8.58 -19.60 0.95
N LYS A 111 9.85 -19.59 1.35
CA LYS A 111 11.01 -19.54 0.42
C LYS A 111 10.99 -20.68 -0.61
N ASN A 112 10.46 -21.85 -0.23
CA ASN A 112 10.33 -23.03 -1.10
C ASN A 112 9.06 -23.04 -1.98
N GLY A 113 8.38 -21.91 -2.16
CA GLY A 113 7.26 -21.79 -3.09
C GLY A 113 5.86 -21.78 -2.45
N GLY A 114 5.75 -21.84 -1.12
CA GLY A 114 4.46 -21.81 -0.42
C GLY A 114 3.61 -20.57 -0.73
N TYR A 115 4.26 -19.43 -1.00
CA TYR A 115 3.63 -18.16 -1.40
C TYR A 115 2.76 -18.26 -2.65
N LYS A 116 3.07 -19.18 -3.57
CA LYS A 116 2.31 -19.37 -4.81
C LYS A 116 0.90 -19.89 -4.50
N LYS A 117 0.80 -20.91 -3.65
CA LYS A 117 -0.49 -21.43 -3.19
C LYS A 117 -1.25 -20.41 -2.35
N PHE A 118 -0.55 -19.70 -1.47
CA PHE A 118 -1.14 -18.66 -0.62
C PHE A 118 -1.79 -17.55 -1.44
N SER A 119 -1.06 -16.95 -2.39
CA SER A 119 -1.59 -15.90 -3.26
C SER A 119 -2.70 -16.38 -4.18
N GLN A 120 -2.58 -17.59 -4.71
CA GLN A 120 -3.62 -18.18 -5.55
C GLN A 120 -4.95 -18.29 -4.78
N HIS A 121 -4.91 -18.72 -3.52
CA HIS A 121 -6.11 -18.79 -2.68
C HIS A 121 -6.76 -17.41 -2.47
N ILE A 122 -5.98 -16.35 -2.26
CA ILE A 122 -6.53 -14.99 -2.13
C ILE A 122 -7.16 -14.52 -3.44
N ILE A 123 -6.48 -14.72 -4.57
CA ILE A 123 -6.96 -14.25 -5.88
C ILE A 123 -8.24 -14.96 -6.30
N GLU A 124 -8.39 -16.23 -5.95
CA GLU A 124 -9.61 -17.01 -6.21
C GLU A 124 -10.85 -16.49 -5.48
N GLN A 125 -10.68 -15.69 -4.42
CA GLN A 125 -11.78 -15.00 -3.72
C GLN A 125 -12.36 -13.84 -4.55
N SER A 126 -11.65 -13.39 -5.59
CA SER A 126 -12.15 -12.38 -6.54
C SER A 126 -12.69 -13.05 -7.81
N PRO A 127 -14.02 -13.03 -8.06
CA PRO A 127 -14.60 -13.59 -9.28
C PRO A 127 -14.04 -12.96 -10.56
N LYS A 128 -13.69 -11.66 -10.51
CA LYS A 128 -13.12 -10.94 -11.65
C LYS A 128 -11.68 -11.42 -11.93
N ALA A 129 -10.83 -11.48 -10.91
CA ALA A 129 -9.46 -11.94 -11.09
C ALA A 129 -9.36 -13.43 -11.45
N LYS A 130 -10.32 -14.25 -10.99
CA LYS A 130 -10.42 -15.66 -11.37
C LYS A 130 -10.70 -15.85 -12.87
N LYS A 131 -11.46 -14.93 -13.49
CA LYS A 131 -11.80 -14.98 -14.93
C LYS A 131 -10.74 -14.37 -15.83
N SER A 132 -9.88 -13.49 -15.28
CA SER A 132 -8.79 -12.87 -16.04
C SER A 132 -7.83 -13.93 -16.62
N THR A 133 -7.55 -13.79 -17.91
CA THR A 133 -6.57 -14.60 -18.66
C THR A 133 -5.30 -13.82 -19.00
N ALA A 134 -5.20 -12.57 -18.53
CA ALA A 134 -4.10 -11.67 -18.85
C ALA A 134 -2.73 -12.24 -18.48
N LYS A 135 -1.75 -11.96 -19.33
CA LYS A 135 -0.34 -12.36 -19.18
C LYS A 135 0.54 -11.12 -19.21
N PHE A 136 1.54 -11.09 -18.36
CA PHE A 136 2.37 -9.90 -18.13
C PHE A 136 3.86 -10.15 -18.43
N ASP A 137 4.23 -11.36 -18.88
CA ASP A 137 5.62 -11.76 -19.13
C ASP A 137 6.35 -10.90 -20.17
N HIS A 138 5.59 -10.20 -21.01
CA HIS A 138 6.11 -9.27 -22.02
C HIS A 138 6.42 -7.88 -21.44
N LEU A 139 5.91 -7.52 -20.26
CA LEU A 139 6.11 -6.21 -19.67
C LEU A 139 7.53 -6.05 -19.15
N LYS A 140 8.12 -4.89 -19.45
CA LYS A 140 9.43 -4.47 -18.93
C LYS A 140 9.27 -3.18 -18.13
N PRO A 141 9.83 -3.11 -16.93
CA PRO A 141 9.74 -1.89 -16.14
C PRO A 141 10.64 -0.80 -16.75
N THR A 142 10.20 0.46 -16.61
CA THR A 142 11.10 1.61 -16.66
C THR A 142 11.47 2.00 -15.24
N ILE A 143 12.75 2.15 -14.94
CA ILE A 143 13.18 2.60 -13.61
C ILE A 143 13.12 4.12 -13.57
N VAL A 144 12.36 4.67 -12.62
CA VAL A 144 12.11 6.11 -12.52
C VAL A 144 12.35 6.61 -11.09
N LYS A 145 12.90 7.83 -10.98
CA LYS A 145 12.95 8.57 -9.71
C LYS A 145 11.71 9.44 -9.62
N MET A 146 10.89 9.22 -8.60
CA MET A 146 9.66 9.97 -8.38
C MET A 146 9.85 10.95 -7.22
N PRO A 147 9.37 12.20 -7.35
CA PRO A 147 9.44 13.19 -6.27
C PRO A 147 8.39 12.90 -5.20
N LEU A 148 8.45 13.65 -4.10
CA LEU A 148 7.38 13.69 -3.10
C LEU A 148 6.13 14.29 -3.76
N ILE A 149 4.96 13.65 -3.61
CA ILE A 149 3.71 14.11 -4.23
C ILE A 149 2.69 14.41 -3.14
N GLU A 150 2.32 15.68 -2.98
CA GLU A 150 1.20 16.08 -2.13
C GLU A 150 -0.13 15.69 -2.80
N SER A 151 -1.05 15.10 -2.04
CA SER A 151 -2.34 14.67 -2.57
C SER A 151 -3.48 14.89 -1.58
N TYR A 152 -4.68 15.12 -2.10
CA TYR A 152 -5.93 15.03 -1.35
C TYR A 152 -6.46 13.60 -1.45
N TYR A 153 -6.96 13.03 -0.36
CA TYR A 153 -7.26 11.60 -0.37
C TYR A 153 -8.54 11.20 0.36
N ILE A 154 -9.03 10.00 0.01
CA ILE A 154 -10.01 9.24 0.78
C ILE A 154 -9.46 7.82 0.97
N ARG A 155 -9.43 7.35 2.23
CA ARG A 155 -9.10 5.97 2.59
C ARG A 155 -10.31 5.07 2.38
N HIS A 156 -10.07 3.84 1.96
CA HIS A 156 -11.09 2.83 1.75
C HIS A 156 -10.60 1.47 2.26
N SER A 157 -11.44 0.80 3.05
CA SER A 157 -11.12 -0.53 3.57
C SER A 157 -11.60 -1.62 2.62
N GLY A 158 -10.69 -2.52 2.30
CA GLY A 158 -10.86 -3.67 1.44
C GLY A 158 -10.72 -3.35 -0.06
N TYR A 159 -10.26 -4.32 -0.84
CA TYR A 159 -10.25 -4.29 -2.29
C TYR A 159 -11.54 -4.89 -2.81
N ASN A 160 -12.59 -4.06 -2.81
CA ASN A 160 -13.95 -4.46 -3.11
C ASN A 160 -14.62 -3.50 -4.10
N ALA A 161 -15.84 -3.84 -4.53
CA ALA A 161 -16.59 -3.05 -5.52
C ALA A 161 -16.93 -1.63 -5.04
N LEU A 162 -16.99 -1.39 -3.71
CA LEU A 162 -17.33 -0.09 -3.14
C LEU A 162 -16.25 0.98 -3.36
N ILE A 163 -15.07 0.61 -3.87
CA ILE A 163 -14.04 1.58 -4.27
C ILE A 163 -14.59 2.58 -5.31
N SER A 164 -15.56 2.19 -6.16
CA SER A 164 -16.23 3.12 -7.08
C SER A 164 -16.89 4.29 -6.36
N SER A 165 -17.58 4.03 -5.24
CA SER A 165 -18.20 5.07 -4.42
C SER A 165 -17.16 6.03 -3.82
N THR A 166 -15.96 5.54 -3.52
CA THR A 166 -14.85 6.37 -3.04
C THR A 166 -14.34 7.31 -4.13
N TRP A 167 -14.21 6.83 -5.36
CA TRP A 167 -13.86 7.67 -6.51
C TRP A 167 -14.95 8.68 -6.87
N GLN A 168 -16.23 8.31 -6.80
CA GLN A 168 -17.35 9.23 -7.01
C GLN A 168 -17.36 10.38 -5.98
N LYS A 169 -17.02 10.10 -4.71
CA LYS A 169 -16.84 11.14 -3.69
C LYS A 169 -15.71 12.11 -4.03
N LEU A 170 -14.56 11.59 -4.49
CA LEU A 170 -13.45 12.43 -4.94
C LEU A 170 -13.83 13.25 -6.18
N GLN A 171 -14.53 12.66 -7.14
CA GLN A 171 -15.00 13.35 -8.33
C GLN A 171 -15.99 14.47 -7.98
N THR A 172 -16.90 14.23 -7.03
CA THR A 172 -17.81 15.25 -6.49
C THR A 172 -17.03 16.42 -5.87
N TRP A 173 -15.97 16.11 -5.11
CA TRP A 173 -15.10 17.12 -4.52
C TRP A 173 -14.33 17.91 -5.58
N VAL A 174 -13.83 17.26 -6.63
CA VAL A 174 -13.18 17.90 -7.78
C VAL A 174 -14.12 18.91 -8.45
N PHE A 175 -15.33 18.49 -8.80
CA PHE A 175 -16.33 19.35 -9.46
C PHE A 175 -16.77 20.51 -8.56
N SER A 176 -17.01 20.25 -7.28
CA SER A 176 -17.39 21.29 -6.31
C SER A 176 -16.32 22.37 -6.14
N ASN A 177 -15.04 22.03 -6.37
CA ASN A 177 -13.93 22.98 -6.31
C ASN A 177 -13.58 23.59 -7.66
N ASN A 178 -14.22 23.19 -8.76
CA ASN A 178 -13.88 23.59 -10.13
C ASN A 178 -12.41 23.30 -10.48
N ILE A 179 -11.89 22.15 -10.04
CA ILE A 179 -10.52 21.73 -10.35
C ILE A 179 -10.51 21.15 -11.77
N THR A 180 -9.81 21.80 -12.68
CA THR A 180 -9.76 21.44 -14.11
C THR A 180 -8.56 20.56 -14.45
N GLU A 181 -7.45 20.72 -13.74
CA GLU A 181 -6.20 20.01 -13.99
C GLU A 181 -5.77 19.24 -12.75
N TYR A 182 -5.81 17.91 -12.86
CA TYR A 182 -5.48 17.01 -11.77
C TYR A 182 -5.14 15.61 -12.28
N LYS A 183 -4.46 14.84 -11.44
CA LYS A 183 -4.16 13.43 -11.67
C LYS A 183 -4.91 12.58 -10.64
N GLN A 184 -5.38 11.43 -11.08
CA GLN A 184 -5.98 10.42 -10.23
C GLN A 184 -4.90 9.38 -9.88
N ILE A 185 -4.65 9.20 -8.58
CA ILE A 185 -3.67 8.24 -8.06
C ILE A 185 -4.34 7.30 -7.08
N ALA A 186 -3.92 6.03 -7.05
CA ALA A 186 -4.28 5.15 -5.94
C ALA A 186 -3.07 4.48 -5.32
N LEU A 187 -3.04 4.40 -3.99
CA LEU A 187 -2.03 3.64 -3.25
C LEU A 187 -2.63 2.33 -2.76
N PHE A 188 -1.81 1.28 -2.85
CA PHE A 188 -2.11 -0.05 -2.33
C PHE A 188 -1.24 -0.27 -1.09
N HIS A 189 -1.73 0.08 0.09
CA HIS A 189 -0.95 -0.02 1.34
C HIS A 189 -0.59 -1.47 1.68
N ASP A 190 -1.46 -2.41 1.29
CA ASP A 190 -1.26 -3.82 1.53
C ASP A 190 -1.09 -4.55 0.20
N ASN A 191 -0.17 -5.51 0.16
CA ASN A 191 -0.01 -6.38 -0.99
C ASN A 191 -1.14 -7.42 -1.04
N PRO A 192 -2.03 -7.40 -2.05
CA PRO A 192 -3.18 -8.30 -2.13
C PRO A 192 -2.79 -9.73 -2.53
N THR A 193 -1.51 -10.02 -2.77
CA THR A 193 -1.02 -11.38 -2.98
C THR A 193 -0.77 -12.11 -1.66
N ILE A 194 -0.70 -11.38 -0.55
CA ILE A 194 -0.38 -11.90 0.78
C ILE A 194 -1.29 -11.38 1.90
N THR A 195 -2.24 -10.51 1.55
CA THR A 195 -3.24 -9.95 2.48
C THR A 195 -4.63 -10.21 1.93
N PRO A 196 -5.57 -10.75 2.74
CA PRO A 196 -6.95 -10.94 2.31
C PRO A 196 -7.55 -9.65 1.74
N LEU A 197 -8.34 -9.77 0.67
CA LEU A 197 -8.86 -8.59 -0.04
C LEU A 197 -9.73 -7.72 0.88
N SER A 198 -10.46 -8.29 1.84
CA SER A 198 -11.26 -7.55 2.82
C SER A 198 -10.43 -6.73 3.82
N GLU A 199 -9.18 -7.13 4.08
CA GLU A 199 -8.28 -6.48 5.03
C GLU A 199 -7.42 -5.39 4.38
N CYS A 200 -7.22 -5.47 3.06
CA CYS A 200 -6.36 -4.55 2.32
C CYS A 200 -6.82 -3.09 2.46
N GLN A 201 -5.88 -2.16 2.56
CA GLN A 201 -6.15 -0.73 2.63
C GLN A 201 -5.84 -0.06 1.30
N TYR A 202 -6.84 0.65 0.79
CA TYR A 202 -6.80 1.39 -0.47
C TYR A 202 -6.87 2.89 -0.18
N VAL A 203 -6.15 3.70 -0.95
CA VAL A 203 -6.22 5.16 -0.83
C VAL A 203 -6.42 5.75 -2.22
N ALA A 204 -7.58 6.35 -2.45
CA ALA A 204 -7.85 7.12 -3.66
C ALA A 204 -7.36 8.56 -3.45
N CYS A 205 -6.66 9.10 -4.44
CA CYS A 205 -5.98 10.38 -4.34
C CYS A 205 -6.27 11.25 -5.56
N ILE A 206 -6.41 12.55 -5.31
CA ILE A 206 -6.38 13.61 -6.32
C ILE A 206 -5.12 14.44 -6.09
N VAL A 207 -4.26 14.48 -7.09
CA VAL A 207 -3.08 15.36 -7.13
C VAL A 207 -3.45 16.54 -8.00
N VAL A 208 -3.47 17.73 -7.41
CA VAL A 208 -3.82 18.97 -8.10
C VAL A 208 -2.54 19.62 -8.60
N ASP A 209 -2.54 20.10 -9.85
CA ASP A 209 -1.36 20.74 -10.42
C ASP A 209 -1.05 22.09 -9.74
N LYS A 210 0.22 22.46 -9.73
CA LYS A 210 0.69 23.67 -9.04
C LYS A 210 0.00 24.91 -9.62
N GLY A 211 -0.50 25.77 -8.74
CA GLY A 211 -1.14 27.04 -9.11
C GLY A 211 -2.67 27.02 -9.13
N ILE A 212 -3.30 25.84 -9.09
CA ILE A 212 -4.75 25.74 -8.98
C ILE A 212 -5.19 26.00 -7.52
N LYS A 213 -6.05 27.01 -7.33
CA LYS A 213 -6.62 27.32 -6.00
C LYS A 213 -7.76 26.36 -5.67
N VAL A 214 -7.60 25.60 -4.60
CA VAL A 214 -8.65 24.74 -4.05
C VAL A 214 -9.48 25.53 -3.05
N LYS A 215 -10.80 25.61 -3.28
CA LYS A 215 -11.73 26.42 -2.45
C LYS A 215 -12.07 25.76 -1.10
N SER A 216 -11.88 24.45 -0.94
CA SER A 216 -12.40 23.66 0.18
C SER A 216 -11.38 22.72 0.84
N ASP A 217 -11.17 22.88 2.15
CA ASP A 217 -10.33 22.01 2.98
C ASP A 217 -11.08 20.81 3.60
N ARG A 218 -12.06 20.24 2.88
CA ARG A 218 -12.82 19.10 3.42
C ARG A 218 -12.07 17.78 3.36
N LEU A 219 -11.20 17.61 2.36
CA LEU A 219 -10.37 16.41 2.25
C LEU A 219 -9.04 16.62 2.96
N PRO A 220 -8.58 15.63 3.73
CA PRO A 220 -7.24 15.65 4.28
C PRO A 220 -6.20 15.52 3.16
N LYS A 221 -4.98 15.94 3.48
CA LYS A 221 -3.81 15.78 2.63
C LYS A 221 -2.82 14.79 3.24
N PHE A 222 -2.04 14.15 2.39
CA PHE A 222 -0.80 13.48 2.79
C PHE A 222 0.18 13.45 1.62
N ASN A 223 1.43 13.12 1.93
CA ASN A 223 2.48 12.98 0.94
C ASN A 223 2.66 11.52 0.53
N ILE A 224 2.64 11.28 -0.77
CA ILE A 224 3.15 10.04 -1.36
C ILE A 224 4.67 10.18 -1.41
N ALA A 225 5.35 9.22 -0.80
CA ALA A 225 6.81 9.26 -0.62
C ALA A 225 7.56 9.33 -1.95
N GLU A 226 8.65 10.10 -1.97
CA GLU A 226 9.61 10.07 -3.07
C GLU A 226 10.40 8.75 -3.08
N GLY A 227 11.07 8.43 -4.19
CA GLY A 227 11.95 7.27 -4.26
C GLY A 227 12.23 6.77 -5.66
N ILE A 228 12.86 5.60 -5.73
CA ILE A 228 13.08 4.88 -6.98
C ILE A 228 11.97 3.83 -7.13
N TYR A 229 11.39 3.76 -8.32
CA TYR A 229 10.27 2.89 -8.63
C TYR A 229 10.52 2.14 -9.94
N ALA A 230 10.11 0.87 -9.98
CA ALA A 230 9.85 0.15 -11.21
C ALA A 230 8.45 0.55 -11.71
N LYS A 231 8.41 1.26 -12.84
CA LYS A 231 7.19 1.70 -13.51
C LYS A 231 6.77 0.71 -14.58
N PHE A 232 5.53 0.24 -14.53
CA PHE A 232 4.90 -0.57 -15.56
C PHE A 232 3.72 0.19 -16.13
N ASP A 233 3.64 0.30 -17.46
CA ASP A 233 2.45 0.81 -18.14
C ASP A 233 1.58 -0.39 -18.55
N LEU A 234 0.29 -0.33 -18.22
CA LEU A 234 -0.64 -1.41 -18.51
C LEU A 234 -2.04 -0.87 -18.83
N VAL A 235 -2.67 -1.52 -19.79
CA VAL A 235 -4.08 -1.38 -20.16
C VAL A 235 -4.74 -2.73 -19.91
N GLY A 236 -5.92 -2.73 -19.33
CA GLY A 236 -6.64 -3.96 -19.01
C GLY A 236 -7.96 -3.69 -18.31
N GLU A 237 -8.58 -4.72 -17.76
CA GLU A 237 -9.84 -4.63 -17.03
C GLU A 237 -9.67 -4.89 -15.53
N GLN A 238 -10.65 -4.52 -14.71
CA GLN A 238 -10.55 -4.56 -13.25
C GLN A 238 -10.00 -5.88 -12.65
N GLY A 239 -10.27 -7.04 -13.27
CA GLY A 239 -9.76 -8.35 -12.82
C GLY A 239 -8.25 -8.51 -12.99
N ASP A 240 -7.67 -7.85 -13.99
CA ASP A 240 -6.27 -7.97 -14.38
C ASP A 240 -5.32 -7.38 -13.35
N MET A 241 -5.74 -6.37 -12.60
CA MET A 241 -4.89 -5.69 -11.63
C MET A 241 -4.37 -6.61 -10.52
N LEU A 242 -5.21 -7.52 -10.01
CA LEU A 242 -4.79 -8.50 -8.99
C LEU A 242 -3.82 -9.53 -9.57
N LYS A 243 -4.04 -9.96 -10.82
CA LYS A 243 -3.13 -10.87 -11.53
C LYS A 243 -1.81 -10.21 -11.86
N PHE A 244 -1.83 -8.93 -12.24
CA PHE A 244 -0.64 -8.13 -12.46
C PHE A 244 0.16 -7.99 -11.18
N MET A 245 -0.46 -7.62 -10.04
CA MET A 245 0.26 -7.55 -8.75
C MET A 245 0.83 -8.92 -8.34
N GLN A 246 0.10 -10.02 -8.57
CA GLN A 246 0.63 -11.37 -8.37
C GLN A 246 1.91 -11.58 -9.19
N TRP A 247 1.85 -11.33 -10.50
CA TRP A 247 3.01 -11.47 -11.38
C TRP A 247 4.17 -10.55 -10.96
N ALA A 248 3.90 -9.28 -10.66
CA ALA A 248 4.90 -8.30 -10.28
C ALA A 248 5.68 -8.73 -9.03
N TYR A 249 4.98 -9.15 -7.96
CA TYR A 249 5.61 -9.56 -6.71
C TYR A 249 6.20 -10.97 -6.73
N HIS A 250 5.59 -11.92 -7.45
CA HIS A 250 5.92 -13.34 -7.33
C HIS A 250 6.70 -13.92 -8.52
N GLU A 251 6.73 -13.21 -9.65
CA GLU A 251 7.42 -13.66 -10.86
C GLU A 251 8.46 -12.66 -11.36
N TRP A 252 8.13 -11.37 -11.49
CA TRP A 252 9.09 -10.35 -11.93
C TRP A 252 10.10 -10.02 -10.84
N LEU A 253 9.64 -9.59 -9.66
CA LEU A 253 10.50 -9.10 -8.58
C LEU A 253 11.56 -10.12 -8.12
N PRO A 254 11.26 -11.41 -7.89
CA PRO A 254 12.28 -12.39 -7.48
C PRO A 254 13.35 -12.67 -8.55
N LYS A 255 13.12 -12.24 -9.80
CA LYS A 255 14.03 -12.40 -10.95
C LYS A 255 14.70 -11.08 -11.36
N SER A 256 14.33 -9.94 -10.76
CA SER A 256 14.76 -8.62 -11.22
C SER A 256 16.03 -8.08 -10.55
N GLU A 257 16.61 -8.83 -9.61
CA GLU A 257 17.73 -8.41 -8.75
C GLU A 257 17.41 -7.23 -7.81
N TYR A 258 16.20 -6.67 -7.88
CA TYR A 258 15.74 -5.63 -6.98
C TYR A 258 15.04 -6.21 -5.74
N GLU A 259 15.11 -5.46 -4.64
CA GLU A 259 14.25 -5.65 -3.48
C GLU A 259 13.17 -4.56 -3.43
N THR A 260 11.98 -4.88 -2.92
CA THR A 260 10.98 -3.84 -2.64
C THR A 260 11.30 -3.08 -1.37
N THR A 261 10.94 -1.81 -1.30
CA THR A 261 10.90 -1.09 -0.02
C THR A 261 9.56 -1.32 0.70
N THR A 262 9.39 -0.73 1.89
CA THR A 262 8.10 -0.74 2.62
C THR A 262 7.13 0.33 2.13
N LYS A 263 7.55 1.20 1.19
CA LYS A 263 6.68 2.23 0.61
C LYS A 263 5.58 1.55 -0.23
N PRO A 264 4.31 1.91 -0.03
CA PRO A 264 3.21 1.36 -0.82
C PRO A 264 3.44 1.56 -2.32
N PRO A 265 3.18 0.55 -3.17
CA PRO A 265 3.05 0.80 -4.59
C PRO A 265 1.82 1.67 -4.85
N TYR A 266 1.84 2.37 -5.97
CA TYR A 266 0.74 3.21 -6.40
C TYR A 266 0.53 3.16 -7.90
N VAL A 267 -0.64 3.59 -8.35
CA VAL A 267 -0.97 3.75 -9.77
C VAL A 267 -1.32 5.18 -10.07
N VAL A 268 -0.91 5.64 -11.25
CA VAL A 268 -1.42 6.87 -11.85
C VAL A 268 -2.38 6.47 -12.96
N TYR A 269 -3.62 6.93 -12.91
CA TYR A 269 -4.63 6.62 -13.91
C TYR A 269 -4.58 7.62 -15.07
N ARG A 270 -4.56 7.09 -16.30
CA ARG A 270 -4.96 7.79 -17.53
C ARG A 270 -6.44 7.53 -17.84
N LYS A 271 -6.88 6.29 -17.60
CA LYS A 271 -8.30 5.89 -17.60
C LYS A 271 -8.58 5.11 -16.31
N ASN A 272 -9.55 5.58 -15.53
CA ASN A 272 -9.90 4.97 -14.24
C ASN A 272 -11.14 4.09 -14.38
N ASN A 273 -10.94 2.78 -14.27
CA ASN A 273 -11.97 1.76 -14.38
C ASN A 273 -13.11 1.89 -13.37
N TYR A 274 -12.94 2.65 -12.28
CA TYR A 274 -13.99 2.89 -11.29
C TYR A 274 -14.92 4.06 -11.65
N LEU A 275 -14.54 4.84 -12.66
CA LEU A 275 -15.29 5.99 -13.17
C LEU A 275 -15.64 5.83 -14.66
N SER A 276 -15.25 4.72 -15.30
CA SER A 276 -15.62 4.38 -16.69
C SER A 276 -16.69 3.30 -16.73
N ASP A 277 -17.52 3.33 -17.78
CA ASP A 277 -18.63 2.39 -17.96
C ASP A 277 -18.17 1.00 -18.44
N ASP A 278 -17.02 0.94 -19.10
CA ASP A 278 -16.44 -0.28 -19.67
C ASP A 278 -15.59 -1.11 -18.68
N ASN A 279 -15.36 -0.61 -17.45
CA ASN A 279 -14.50 -1.23 -16.44
C ASN A 279 -13.02 -1.45 -16.87
N GLU A 280 -12.58 -0.76 -17.92
CA GLU A 280 -11.20 -0.79 -18.37
C GLU A 280 -10.36 0.29 -17.69
N PHE A 281 -9.08 0.02 -17.49
CA PHE A 281 -8.10 0.97 -17.02
C PHE A 281 -6.96 1.15 -18.03
N ASP A 282 -6.35 2.33 -17.95
CA ASP A 282 -5.01 2.62 -18.48
C ASP A 282 -4.25 3.29 -17.35
N ILE A 283 -3.19 2.64 -16.88
CA ILE A 283 -2.44 3.07 -15.71
C ILE A 283 -0.94 2.96 -15.91
N SER A 284 -0.22 3.74 -15.10
CA SER A 284 1.17 3.45 -14.75
C SER A 284 1.22 2.94 -13.32
N PHE A 285 1.69 1.71 -13.10
CA PHE A 285 1.95 1.15 -11.77
C PHE A 285 3.39 1.39 -11.35
N TYR A 286 3.60 1.84 -10.13
CA TYR A 286 4.89 2.18 -9.55
C TYR A 286 5.14 1.30 -8.33
N LEU A 287 6.07 0.35 -8.46
CA LEU A 287 6.55 -0.49 -7.36
C LEU A 287 7.82 0.09 -6.78
N SER A 288 7.84 0.45 -5.50
CA SER A 288 9.05 1.00 -4.88
C SER A 288 10.12 -0.08 -4.75
N ILE A 289 11.31 0.20 -5.26
CA ILE A 289 12.43 -0.73 -5.29
C ILE A 289 13.74 -0.12 -4.79
N LYS A 290 14.69 -0.98 -4.48
CA LYS A 290 16.12 -0.68 -4.26
C LYS A 290 16.96 -1.81 -4.88
N PHE A 291 18.22 -1.52 -5.18
CA PHE A 291 19.23 -2.49 -5.62
C PHE A 291 20.23 -2.67 -4.48
#